data_AF-W9HV97-F1
#
_entry.id   AF-W9HV97-F1
#
_cell.length_a   1.000
_cell.length_b   1.000
_cell.length_c   1.000
_cell.angle_alpha   90.00
_cell.angle_beta   90.00
_cell.angle_gamma   90.00
#
_symmetry.space_group_name_H-M   'P 1'
#
loop_
_entity.id
_entity.type
_entity.pdbx_description
1 polymer ?
#
loop_
_entity_poly.entity_id
_entity_poly.type
_entity_poly.pdbx_seq_one_letter_code
_entity_poly.pdbx_strand_id
1 'polypeptide(L)'
;MEESHNEEKLLRLTKARNVWFITELIDYQCLDTDAITLSYIVPSPFGHPVKEYRTVLEVLECLRDTIKALRSLYLDAKILHQDISANNILISNAENNNPDSSKGILIDFDNAMDVEIEPEKPYSLSGTKTFMAIDLSRGSDDRVLHTYRHDLESFFYVFLFMAVSGHGRASDDSRLRPWEKDISNDNFAAILAEFRPGFKGLESLAHSLRDALFFPNGNEFFTGTSIDIRETEKLYSAMIGAFEKAVVENRE
;
A
#
# COMPACT_ATOMS: atom_id res chain seq x y z
N MET A 1 -5.56 22.25 12.44
CA MET A 1 -5.25 23.39 11.54
C MET A 1 -4.08 23.11 10.59
N GLU A 2 -3.24 22.11 10.83
CA GLU A 2 -2.00 21.86 10.05
C GLU A 2 -2.12 20.70 9.04
N GLU A 3 -3.07 19.77 9.23
CA GLU A 3 -3.15 18.51 8.46
C GLU A 3 -3.43 18.71 6.97
N SER A 4 -4.42 19.55 6.58
CA SER A 4 -4.73 19.75 5.14
C SER A 4 -3.65 20.49 4.34
N HIS A 5 -2.71 21.17 5.00
CA HIS A 5 -1.54 21.78 4.34
C HIS A 5 -0.46 20.72 4.02
N ASN A 6 -0.48 19.57 4.68
CA ASN A 6 0.52 18.53 4.49
C ASN A 6 0.27 17.73 3.21
N GLU A 7 -0.98 17.31 2.95
CA GLU A 7 -1.34 16.57 1.74
C GLU A 7 -1.09 17.39 0.46
N GLU A 8 -1.54 18.65 0.41
CA GLU A 8 -1.29 19.53 -0.74
C GLU A 8 0.21 19.68 -1.02
N LYS A 9 1.00 19.95 0.02
CA LYS A 9 2.45 20.12 -0.08
C LYS A 9 3.11 18.86 -0.63
N LEU A 10 2.71 17.69 -0.14
CA LEU A 10 3.25 16.40 -0.59
C LEU A 10 2.83 16.08 -2.02
N LEU A 11 1.58 16.33 -2.42
CA LEU A 11 1.14 16.15 -3.81
C LEU A 11 1.86 17.10 -4.79
N ARG A 12 2.18 18.33 -4.37
CA ARG A 12 3.05 19.22 -5.15
C ARG A 12 4.47 18.69 -5.24
N LEU A 13 4.99 18.08 -4.17
CA LEU A 13 6.33 17.52 -4.11
C LEU A 13 6.48 16.27 -4.98
N THR A 14 5.49 15.37 -4.98
CA THR A 14 5.48 14.19 -5.86
C THR A 14 5.50 14.61 -7.33
N LYS A 15 4.74 15.65 -7.69
CA LYS A 15 4.79 16.24 -9.04
C LYS A 15 6.16 16.84 -9.36
N ALA A 16 6.74 17.62 -8.45
CA ALA A 16 8.06 18.24 -8.65
C ALA A 16 9.21 17.21 -8.77
N ARG A 17 9.09 16.08 -8.04
CA ARG A 17 10.05 14.97 -8.06
C ARG A 17 9.74 13.91 -9.15
N ASN A 18 8.79 14.20 -10.05
CA ASN A 18 8.38 13.34 -11.17
C ASN A 18 8.01 11.92 -10.75
N VAL A 19 7.22 11.76 -9.68
CA VAL A 19 6.76 10.45 -9.24
C VAL A 19 5.79 9.87 -10.25
N TRP A 20 6.02 8.62 -10.66
CA TRP A 20 5.17 7.92 -11.61
C TRP A 20 3.97 7.29 -10.89
N PHE A 21 2.83 7.26 -11.58
CA PHE A 21 1.62 6.53 -11.16
C PHE A 21 0.98 6.98 -9.82
N ILE A 22 1.28 8.19 -9.36
CA ILE A 22 0.59 8.86 -8.23
C ILE A 22 -0.40 9.89 -8.77
N THR A 23 -1.41 10.24 -7.97
CA THR A 23 -2.34 11.34 -8.27
C THR A 23 -1.61 12.66 -8.49
N GLU A 24 -2.02 13.40 -9.52
CA GLU A 24 -1.63 14.78 -9.72
C GLU A 24 -2.68 15.72 -9.13
N LEU A 25 -2.22 16.74 -8.40
CA LEU A 25 -3.05 17.86 -7.98
C LEU A 25 -3.43 18.73 -9.20
N ILE A 26 -4.72 18.75 -9.55
CA ILE A 26 -5.26 19.64 -10.59
C ILE A 26 -5.55 21.02 -10.01
N ASP A 27 -6.29 21.05 -8.90
CA ASP A 27 -6.70 22.29 -8.24
C ASP A 27 -6.68 22.11 -6.72
N TYR A 28 -6.44 23.22 -6.02
CA TYR A 28 -6.48 23.32 -4.57
C TYR A 28 -7.15 24.63 -4.19
N GLN A 29 -8.20 24.55 -3.36
CA GLN A 29 -8.87 25.73 -2.83
C GLN A 29 -8.96 25.62 -1.31
N CYS A 30 -8.55 26.68 -0.62
CA CYS A 30 -8.71 26.83 0.81
C CYS A 30 -9.69 27.98 1.08
N LEU A 31 -10.73 27.70 1.85
CA LEU A 31 -11.71 28.67 2.31
C LEU A 31 -11.61 28.79 3.83
N ASP A 32 -11.06 29.91 4.27
CA ASP A 32 -11.01 30.27 5.68
C ASP A 32 -12.25 31.06 6.08
N THR A 33 -12.90 30.61 7.15
CA THR A 33 -13.93 31.36 7.87
C THR A 33 -13.47 31.61 9.30
N ASP A 34 -14.14 32.50 10.02
CA ASP A 34 -13.81 32.79 11.42
C ASP A 34 -13.90 31.56 12.35
N ALA A 35 -14.55 30.47 11.92
CA ALA A 35 -14.79 29.27 12.72
C ALA A 35 -14.15 27.98 12.16
N ILE A 36 -14.01 27.87 10.84
CA ILE A 36 -13.51 26.67 10.15
C ILE A 36 -12.66 27.04 8.93
N THR A 37 -11.65 26.23 8.66
CA THR A 37 -10.93 26.18 7.38
C THR A 37 -11.42 24.98 6.60
N LEU A 38 -11.79 25.18 5.34
CA LEU A 38 -12.25 24.14 4.43
C LEU A 38 -11.31 24.06 3.23
N SER A 39 -10.67 22.90 3.04
CA SER A 39 -9.73 22.65 1.94
C SER A 39 -10.35 21.67 0.94
N TYR A 40 -10.23 22.00 -0.34
CA TYR A 40 -10.66 21.16 -1.47
C TYR A 40 -9.44 20.77 -2.29
N ILE A 41 -9.20 19.47 -2.41
CA ILE A 41 -8.16 18.88 -3.25
C ILE A 41 -8.85 18.21 -4.44
N VAL A 42 -8.46 18.58 -5.65
CA VAL A 42 -8.99 17.98 -6.89
C VAL A 42 -7.87 17.16 -7.54
N PRO A 43 -7.82 15.83 -7.33
CA PRO A 43 -6.79 14.97 -7.92
C PRO A 43 -7.22 14.35 -9.26
N SER A 44 -6.22 13.98 -10.08
CA SER A 44 -6.40 13.13 -11.27
C SER A 44 -5.24 12.14 -11.43
N PRO A 45 -5.46 10.92 -11.96
CA PRO A 45 -6.76 10.37 -12.38
C PRO A 45 -7.68 10.09 -11.19
N PHE A 46 -8.98 9.92 -11.48
CA PHE A 46 -9.96 9.47 -10.49
C PHE A 46 -10.33 8.00 -10.72
N GLY A 47 -10.85 7.37 -9.68
CA GLY A 47 -11.17 5.95 -9.68
C GLY A 47 -12.30 5.63 -8.72
N HIS A 48 -12.58 4.34 -8.57
CA HIS A 48 -13.45 3.83 -7.51
C HIS A 48 -12.61 3.01 -6.51
N PRO A 49 -13.06 2.87 -5.25
CA PRO A 49 -12.35 2.09 -4.24
C PRO A 49 -12.00 0.68 -4.74
N VAL A 50 -10.82 0.18 -4.39
CA VAL A 50 -10.37 -1.17 -4.78
C VAL A 50 -11.33 -2.27 -4.30
N LYS A 51 -12.07 -2.02 -3.23
CA LYS A 51 -13.11 -2.90 -2.67
C LYS A 51 -14.33 -3.08 -3.59
N GLU A 52 -14.52 -2.16 -4.52
CA GLU A 52 -15.61 -2.16 -5.51
C GLU A 52 -15.19 -2.77 -6.87
N TYR A 53 -14.13 -3.58 -6.87
CA TYR A 53 -13.68 -4.30 -8.06
C TYR A 53 -14.80 -5.15 -8.69
N ARG A 54 -14.72 -5.37 -10.00
CA ARG A 54 -15.64 -6.24 -10.77
C ARG A 54 -15.01 -7.59 -11.04
N THR A 55 -13.69 -7.61 -11.20
CA THR A 55 -12.91 -8.83 -11.47
C THR A 55 -11.66 -8.90 -10.60
N VAL A 56 -11.18 -10.11 -10.35
CA VAL A 56 -9.90 -10.30 -9.64
C VAL A 56 -8.73 -9.75 -10.45
N LEU A 57 -8.82 -9.78 -11.78
CA LEU A 57 -7.84 -9.14 -12.66
C LEU A 57 -7.72 -7.63 -12.40
N GLU A 58 -8.84 -6.91 -12.21
CA GLU A 58 -8.80 -5.49 -11.84
C GLU A 58 -8.06 -5.26 -10.52
N VAL A 59 -8.25 -6.13 -9.52
CA VAL A 59 -7.51 -6.05 -8.25
C VAL A 59 -6.01 -6.29 -8.47
N LEU A 60 -5.64 -7.31 -9.25
CA LEU A 60 -4.24 -7.63 -9.50
C LEU A 60 -3.51 -6.51 -10.26
N GLU A 61 -4.15 -5.95 -11.29
CA GLU A 61 -3.58 -4.84 -12.06
C GLU A 61 -3.49 -3.55 -11.24
N CYS A 62 -4.54 -3.24 -10.47
CA CYS A 62 -4.56 -2.12 -9.54
C CYS A 62 -3.43 -2.25 -8.52
N LEU A 63 -3.33 -3.39 -7.85
CA LEU A 63 -2.31 -3.58 -6.82
C LEU A 63 -0.88 -3.57 -7.39
N ARG A 64 -0.66 -4.18 -8.56
CA ARG A 64 0.63 -4.10 -9.28
C ARG A 64 1.07 -2.66 -9.50
N ASP A 65 0.19 -1.84 -10.07
CA ASP A 65 0.54 -0.47 -10.43
C ASP A 65 0.67 0.43 -9.20
N THR A 66 -0.09 0.18 -8.14
CA THR A 66 0.11 0.87 -6.85
C THR A 66 1.47 0.57 -6.23
N ILE A 67 2.00 -0.66 -6.34
CA ILE A 67 3.39 -0.95 -5.88
C ILE A 67 4.42 -0.22 -6.75
N LYS A 68 4.19 -0.11 -8.07
CA LYS A 68 5.06 0.70 -8.95
C LYS A 68 5.06 2.17 -8.52
N ALA A 69 3.89 2.70 -8.16
CA ALA A 69 3.75 4.04 -7.62
C ALA A 69 4.49 4.20 -6.28
N LEU A 70 4.33 3.26 -5.35
CA LEU A 70 5.06 3.22 -4.08
C LEU A 70 6.58 3.16 -4.27
N ARG A 71 7.04 2.38 -5.25
CA ARG A 71 8.47 2.31 -5.61
C ARG A 71 8.98 3.68 -6.02
N SER A 72 8.29 4.37 -6.92
CA SER A 72 8.68 5.71 -7.37
C SER A 72 8.60 6.74 -6.24
N LEU A 73 7.54 6.66 -5.41
CA LEU A 73 7.34 7.53 -4.25
C LEU A 73 8.53 7.47 -3.29
N TYR A 74 9.01 6.27 -2.95
CA TYR A 74 10.15 6.10 -2.06
C TYR A 74 11.50 6.35 -2.74
N LEU A 75 11.75 5.73 -3.89
CA LEU A 75 13.08 5.76 -4.50
C LEU A 75 13.39 7.09 -5.18
N ASP A 76 12.43 7.65 -5.89
CA ASP A 76 12.60 8.88 -6.68
C ASP A 76 12.25 10.11 -5.83
N ALA A 77 11.18 10.02 -5.03
CA ALA A 77 10.71 11.14 -4.25
C ALA A 77 11.00 11.10 -2.75
N LYS A 78 11.65 10.06 -2.22
CA LYS A 78 12.01 10.00 -0.78
C LYS A 78 10.81 10.21 0.16
N ILE A 79 9.63 9.77 -0.25
CA ILE A 79 8.41 9.87 0.55
C ILE A 79 7.98 8.47 1.00
N LEU A 80 7.59 8.34 2.26
CA LEU A 80 6.87 7.19 2.81
C LEU A 80 5.38 7.53 2.89
N HIS A 81 4.51 6.56 2.59
CA HIS A 81 3.06 6.78 2.67
C HIS A 81 2.54 6.63 4.10
N GLN A 82 3.05 5.63 4.83
CA GLN A 82 2.73 5.31 6.23
C GLN A 82 1.32 4.78 6.54
N ASP A 83 0.32 5.07 5.71
CA ASP A 83 -1.05 4.53 5.88
C ASP A 83 -1.57 3.74 4.67
N ILE A 84 -0.82 2.71 4.26
CA ILE A 84 -1.28 1.80 3.21
C ILE A 84 -2.45 0.97 3.71
N SER A 85 -3.61 1.18 3.09
CA SER A 85 -4.84 0.48 3.41
C SER A 85 -5.69 0.25 2.17
N ALA A 86 -6.62 -0.73 2.22
CA ALA A 86 -7.58 -0.96 1.15
C ALA A 86 -8.58 0.19 0.94
N ASN A 87 -8.61 1.20 1.83
CA ASN A 87 -9.44 2.41 1.64
C ASN A 87 -8.69 3.46 0.81
N ASN A 88 -7.36 3.41 0.82
CA ASN A 88 -6.49 4.43 0.23
C ASN A 88 -5.99 4.02 -1.16
N ILE A 89 -6.61 3.00 -1.75
CA ILE A 89 -6.29 2.47 -3.07
C ILE A 89 -7.54 2.49 -3.94
N LEU A 90 -7.43 3.15 -5.10
CA LEU A 90 -8.49 3.20 -6.10
C LEU A 90 -8.10 2.42 -7.36
N ILE A 91 -9.10 1.81 -8.00
CA ILE A 91 -9.02 1.30 -9.37
C ILE A 91 -9.30 2.47 -10.30
N SER A 92 -8.38 2.72 -11.23
CA SER A 92 -8.47 3.82 -12.18
C SER A 92 -9.65 3.64 -13.14
N ASN A 93 -10.43 4.71 -13.33
CA ASN A 93 -11.47 4.76 -14.36
C ASN A 93 -10.94 5.23 -15.72
N ALA A 94 -9.63 5.49 -15.84
CA ALA A 94 -9.04 5.89 -17.11
C ALA A 94 -9.34 4.85 -18.19
N GLU A 95 -9.79 5.30 -19.36
CA GLU A 95 -10.14 4.40 -20.45
C GLU A 95 -8.99 3.43 -20.76
N ASN A 96 -9.33 2.15 -20.92
CA ASN A 96 -8.38 1.08 -21.25
C ASN A 96 -7.65 1.25 -22.60
N ASN A 97 -7.87 2.37 -23.28
CA ASN A 97 -7.29 2.72 -24.58
C ASN A 97 -5.85 3.26 -24.46
N ASN A 98 -5.43 3.71 -23.27
CA ASN A 98 -4.03 4.07 -23.03
C ASN A 98 -3.31 2.97 -22.21
N PRO A 99 -2.43 2.15 -22.82
CA PRO A 99 -1.68 1.11 -22.11
C PRO A 99 -0.71 1.68 -21.06
N ASP A 100 -0.35 2.96 -21.16
CA ASP A 100 0.52 3.65 -20.20
C ASP A 100 -0.25 4.23 -19.01
N SER A 101 -1.58 4.11 -18.99
CA SER A 101 -2.40 4.57 -17.86
C SER A 101 -2.31 3.59 -16.69
N SER A 102 -2.00 4.13 -15.50
CA SER A 102 -2.03 3.35 -14.25
C SER A 102 -3.42 2.74 -14.03
N LYS A 103 -3.48 1.46 -13.64
CA LYS A 103 -4.72 0.82 -13.17
C LYS A 103 -4.94 1.00 -11.67
N GLY A 104 -3.88 1.30 -10.92
CA GLY A 104 -3.92 1.55 -9.48
C GLY A 104 -3.61 3.00 -9.15
N ILE A 105 -4.32 3.55 -8.17
CA ILE A 105 -4.11 4.92 -7.71
C ILE A 105 -3.98 4.88 -6.19
N LEU A 106 -2.87 5.41 -5.67
CA LEU A 106 -2.67 5.64 -4.25
C LEU A 106 -3.15 7.05 -3.89
N ILE A 107 -3.95 7.16 -2.83
CA ILE A 107 -4.51 8.42 -2.31
C ILE A 107 -4.25 8.52 -0.81
N ASP A 108 -4.62 9.65 -0.21
CA ASP A 108 -4.56 9.91 1.23
C ASP A 108 -3.12 10.00 1.77
N PHE A 109 -2.50 11.15 1.51
CA PHE A 109 -1.11 11.45 1.93
C PHE A 109 -1.03 12.20 3.26
N ASP A 110 -2.09 12.21 4.07
CA ASP A 110 -2.12 12.96 5.34
C ASP A 110 -1.05 12.47 6.33
N ASN A 111 -0.79 11.15 6.34
CA ASN A 111 0.25 10.50 7.18
C ASN A 111 1.62 10.40 6.48
N ALA A 112 1.73 10.83 5.22
CA ALA A 112 2.95 10.65 4.46
C ALA A 112 4.07 11.57 4.96
N MET A 113 5.31 11.14 4.75
CA MET A 113 6.51 11.80 5.29
C MET A 113 7.62 11.86 4.25
N ASP A 114 8.17 13.06 4.04
CA ASP A 114 9.43 13.24 3.32
C ASP A 114 10.59 12.82 4.23
N VAL A 115 11.29 11.73 3.88
CA VAL A 115 12.38 11.19 4.71
C VAL A 115 13.63 12.07 4.70
N GLU A 116 13.69 13.06 3.82
CA GLU A 116 14.77 14.05 3.78
C GLU A 116 14.58 15.19 4.79
N ILE A 117 13.38 15.32 5.38
CA ILE A 117 13.05 16.36 6.34
C ILE A 117 12.97 15.76 7.74
N GLU A 118 13.66 16.38 8.69
CA GLU A 118 13.57 15.96 10.09
C GLU A 118 12.13 16.19 10.60
N PRO A 119 11.47 15.18 11.21
CA PRO A 119 10.09 15.32 11.59
C PRO A 119 9.93 16.36 12.71
N GLU A 120 8.97 17.26 12.54
CA GLU A 120 8.65 18.32 13.51
C GLU A 120 8.02 17.76 14.81
N LYS A 121 7.47 16.53 14.75
CA LYS A 121 6.82 15.84 15.86
C LYS A 121 7.44 14.45 16.06
N PRO A 122 7.53 13.93 17.30
CA PRO A 122 7.93 12.55 17.52
C PRO A 122 7.01 11.61 16.73
N TYR A 123 7.59 10.58 16.13
CA TYR A 123 6.89 9.60 15.30
C TYR A 123 5.68 9.05 16.04
N SER A 124 4.48 9.41 15.61
CA SER A 124 3.25 8.81 16.12
C SER A 124 3.01 7.51 15.36
N LEU A 125 2.72 6.42 16.08
CA LEU A 125 2.14 5.20 15.54
C LEU A 125 0.74 5.51 14.96
N SER A 126 0.73 6.11 13.78
CA SER A 126 -0.44 6.37 12.96
C SER A 126 -0.59 5.24 11.93
N GLY A 127 -1.79 5.08 11.40
CA GLY A 127 -2.08 4.08 10.38
C GLY A 127 -3.13 3.04 10.79
N THR A 128 -3.69 2.40 9.77
CA THR A 128 -4.78 1.44 9.94
C THR A 128 -4.26 0.13 10.56
N LYS A 129 -4.59 -0.14 11.84
CA LYS A 129 -4.11 -1.31 12.60
C LYS A 129 -4.16 -2.64 11.84
N THR A 130 -5.21 -2.87 11.05
CA THR A 130 -5.36 -4.09 10.22
C THR A 130 -4.21 -4.28 9.23
N PHE A 131 -3.66 -3.20 8.68
CA PHE A 131 -2.60 -3.24 7.67
C PHE A 131 -1.23 -2.91 8.25
N MET A 132 -1.13 -2.43 9.50
CA MET A 132 0.14 -2.06 10.14
C MET A 132 1.17 -3.21 10.20
N ALA A 133 2.43 -2.96 9.87
CA ALA A 133 3.48 -3.99 9.90
C ALA A 133 3.67 -4.63 11.29
N ILE A 134 4.20 -5.85 11.34
CA ILE A 134 4.43 -6.64 12.56
C ILE A 134 5.29 -5.87 13.56
N ASP A 135 6.40 -5.28 13.09
CA ASP A 135 7.33 -4.56 13.97
C ASP A 135 6.72 -3.27 14.53
N LEU A 136 5.87 -2.59 13.76
CA LEU A 136 5.09 -1.44 14.22
C LEU A 136 4.00 -1.85 15.21
N SER A 137 3.33 -2.98 14.97
CA SER A 137 2.23 -3.48 15.81
C SER A 137 2.71 -4.05 17.15
N ARG A 138 3.92 -4.61 17.20
CA ARG A 138 4.55 -5.17 18.41
C ARG A 138 5.31 -4.12 19.23
N GLY A 139 5.58 -2.95 18.65
CA GLY A 139 6.28 -1.86 19.31
C GLY A 139 5.51 -1.36 20.53
N SER A 140 6.01 -1.68 21.72
CA SER A 140 5.56 -1.09 22.99
C SER A 140 6.22 0.26 23.29
N ASP A 141 7.14 0.72 22.44
CA ASP A 141 7.94 1.94 22.61
C ASP A 141 7.82 2.84 21.37
N ASP A 142 7.76 4.15 21.60
CA ASP A 142 7.70 5.27 20.65
C ASP A 142 8.95 5.40 19.73
N ARG A 143 9.59 4.29 19.33
CA ARG A 143 10.92 4.27 18.69
C ARG A 143 11.01 3.53 17.37
N VAL A 144 9.99 2.77 16.96
CA VAL A 144 10.04 2.08 15.66
C VAL A 144 9.66 3.08 14.57
N LEU A 145 10.65 3.46 13.77
CA LEU A 145 10.45 4.36 12.64
C LEU A 145 9.79 3.62 11.48
N HIS A 146 8.78 4.24 10.87
CA HIS A 146 8.19 3.72 9.64
C HIS A 146 9.24 3.69 8.52
N THR A 147 9.20 2.69 7.65
CA THR A 147 10.17 2.50 6.56
C THR A 147 9.45 2.04 5.30
N TYR A 148 10.15 2.03 4.16
CA TYR A 148 9.58 1.53 2.90
C TYR A 148 9.09 0.07 3.01
N ARG A 149 9.78 -0.75 3.82
CA ARG A 149 9.38 -2.15 4.03
C ARG A 149 8.05 -2.22 4.75
N HIS A 150 7.78 -1.31 5.68
CA HIS A 150 6.50 -1.26 6.38
C HIS A 150 5.34 -0.93 5.43
N ASP A 151 5.51 0.01 4.49
CA ASP A 151 4.51 0.26 3.44
C ASP A 151 4.25 -0.99 2.58
N LEU A 152 5.31 -1.71 2.21
CA LEU A 152 5.21 -2.96 1.43
C LEU A 152 4.59 -4.12 2.23
N GLU A 153 4.87 -4.22 3.53
CA GLU A 153 4.25 -5.21 4.41
C GLU A 153 2.76 -4.93 4.58
N SER A 154 2.38 -3.65 4.75
CA SER A 154 0.99 -3.22 4.74
C SER A 154 0.29 -3.56 3.43
N PHE A 155 0.97 -3.40 2.31
CA PHE A 155 0.48 -3.79 1.01
C PHE A 155 0.19 -5.30 0.89
N PHE A 156 1.07 -6.15 1.43
CA PHE A 156 0.84 -7.59 1.51
C PHE A 156 -0.43 -7.92 2.32
N TYR A 157 -0.66 -7.22 3.44
CA TYR A 157 -1.89 -7.38 4.21
C TYR A 157 -3.14 -6.89 3.47
N VAL A 158 -3.04 -5.85 2.65
CA VAL A 158 -4.13 -5.43 1.76
C VAL A 158 -4.50 -6.56 0.80
N PHE A 159 -3.51 -7.19 0.14
CA PHE A 159 -3.78 -8.30 -0.77
C PHE A 159 -4.47 -9.48 -0.05
N LEU A 160 -3.94 -9.92 1.10
CA LEU A 160 -4.57 -10.99 1.88
C LEU A 160 -5.99 -10.61 2.31
N PHE A 161 -6.19 -9.37 2.76
CA PHE A 161 -7.50 -8.87 3.17
C PHE A 161 -8.51 -8.92 2.03
N MET A 162 -8.11 -8.50 0.83
CA MET A 162 -8.96 -8.56 -0.38
C MET A 162 -9.30 -10.01 -0.74
N ALA A 163 -8.32 -10.92 -0.67
CA ALA A 163 -8.50 -12.33 -1.02
C ALA A 163 -9.41 -13.09 -0.02
N VAL A 164 -9.32 -12.78 1.27
CA VAL A 164 -10.14 -13.40 2.32
C VAL A 164 -11.54 -12.77 2.43
N SER A 165 -11.62 -11.44 2.34
CA SER A 165 -12.87 -10.72 2.58
C SER A 165 -13.75 -10.62 1.33
N GLY A 166 -13.16 -10.58 0.13
CA GLY A 166 -13.87 -10.24 -1.10
C GLY A 166 -14.52 -8.85 -1.01
N HIS A 167 -15.81 -8.74 -1.32
CA HIS A 167 -16.60 -7.51 -1.10
C HIS A 167 -17.15 -7.35 0.32
N GLY A 168 -16.98 -8.36 1.17
CA GLY A 168 -17.52 -8.38 2.51
C GLY A 168 -16.52 -7.94 3.57
N ARG A 169 -16.84 -8.27 4.82
CA ARG A 169 -15.86 -8.29 5.91
C ARG A 169 -15.30 -9.72 6.04
N ALA A 170 -14.05 -9.83 6.48
CA ALA A 170 -13.53 -11.09 6.97
C ALA A 170 -14.45 -11.60 8.11
N SER A 171 -14.57 -12.93 8.23
CA SER A 171 -15.29 -13.52 9.37
C SER A 171 -14.62 -13.11 10.68
N ASP A 172 -15.39 -12.98 11.76
CA ASP A 172 -14.83 -12.76 13.11
C ASP A 172 -13.89 -13.92 13.52
N ASP A 173 -14.08 -15.10 12.92
CA ASP A 173 -13.23 -16.29 13.09
C ASP A 173 -12.00 -16.33 12.16
N SER A 174 -11.80 -15.31 11.31
CA SER A 174 -10.69 -15.30 10.35
C SER A 174 -9.33 -15.35 11.06
N ARG A 175 -8.40 -16.11 10.47
CA ARG A 175 -7.00 -16.16 10.89
C ARG A 175 -6.26 -14.86 10.56
N LEU A 176 -6.76 -14.05 9.62
CA LEU A 176 -6.21 -12.74 9.30
C LEU A 176 -6.69 -11.69 10.32
N ARG A 177 -6.13 -11.75 11.52
CA ARG A 177 -6.48 -10.83 12.62
C ARG A 177 -5.66 -9.54 12.55
N PRO A 178 -6.27 -8.36 12.77
CA PRO A 178 -5.54 -7.09 12.76
C PRO A 178 -4.38 -7.00 13.78
N TRP A 179 -4.51 -7.68 14.92
CA TRP A 179 -3.59 -7.56 16.07
C TRP A 179 -2.74 -8.81 16.35
N GLU A 180 -2.94 -9.89 15.61
CA GLU A 180 -2.22 -11.17 15.77
C GLU A 180 -1.76 -11.67 14.39
N LYS A 181 -0.75 -10.98 13.86
CA LYS A 181 -0.16 -11.29 12.55
C LYS A 181 0.87 -12.41 12.71
N ASP A 182 0.39 -13.64 12.59
CA ASP A 182 1.25 -14.81 12.45
C ASP A 182 1.30 -15.26 10.99
N ILE A 183 2.47 -15.13 10.36
CA ILE A 183 2.71 -15.58 8.98
C ILE A 183 3.65 -16.80 8.95
N SER A 184 3.75 -17.56 10.06
CA SER A 184 4.39 -18.89 10.11
C SER A 184 3.78 -19.84 9.07
N ASN A 185 4.52 -20.89 8.68
CA ASN A 185 4.08 -21.80 7.62
C ASN A 185 2.68 -22.38 7.87
N ASP A 186 2.42 -22.83 9.09
CA ASP A 186 1.16 -23.48 9.46
C ASP A 186 0.00 -22.48 9.46
N ASN A 187 0.18 -21.29 10.04
CA ASN A 187 -0.87 -20.27 10.07
C ASN A 187 -1.11 -19.66 8.68
N PHE A 188 -0.05 -19.51 7.88
CA PHE A 188 -0.16 -18.99 6.53
C PHE A 188 -0.98 -19.92 5.63
N ALA A 189 -0.75 -21.23 5.69
CA ALA A 189 -1.58 -22.21 4.97
C ALA A 189 -3.07 -22.10 5.35
N ALA A 190 -3.37 -21.85 6.63
CA ALA A 190 -4.74 -21.63 7.09
C ALA A 190 -5.36 -20.34 6.52
N ILE A 191 -4.60 -19.24 6.44
CA ILE A 191 -5.04 -17.98 5.80
C ILE A 191 -5.36 -18.21 4.31
N LEU A 192 -4.50 -18.94 3.59
CA LEU A 192 -4.73 -19.24 2.17
C LEU A 192 -5.97 -20.10 1.95
N ALA A 193 -6.27 -21.01 2.88
CA ALA A 193 -7.49 -21.81 2.83
C ALA A 193 -8.76 -20.94 2.86
N GLU A 194 -8.72 -19.77 3.51
CA GLU A 194 -9.83 -18.81 3.59
C GLU A 194 -10.06 -17.98 2.32
N PHE A 195 -9.19 -18.05 1.31
CA PHE A 195 -9.36 -17.29 0.06
C PHE A 195 -10.73 -17.56 -0.57
N ARG A 196 -11.43 -16.49 -0.95
CA ARG A 196 -12.73 -16.56 -1.62
C ARG A 196 -12.59 -17.25 -2.98
N PRO A 197 -13.67 -17.84 -3.52
CA PRO A 197 -13.61 -18.58 -4.79
C PRO A 197 -12.94 -17.83 -5.95
N GLY A 198 -13.19 -16.52 -6.09
CA GLY A 198 -12.56 -15.70 -7.13
C GLY A 198 -11.04 -15.51 -6.99
N PHE A 199 -10.50 -15.71 -5.78
CA PHE A 199 -9.07 -15.57 -5.49
C PHE A 199 -8.35 -16.93 -5.36
N LYS A 200 -9.07 -18.05 -5.53
CA LYS A 200 -8.42 -19.37 -5.59
C LYS A 200 -7.51 -19.45 -6.82
N GLY A 201 -6.31 -19.97 -6.64
CA GLY A 201 -5.22 -19.95 -7.63
C GLY A 201 -4.16 -18.88 -7.35
N LEU A 202 -4.44 -17.90 -6.48
CA LEU A 202 -3.48 -16.85 -6.11
C LEU A 202 -2.62 -17.19 -4.89
N GLU A 203 -2.64 -18.44 -4.43
CA GLU A 203 -1.80 -18.92 -3.33
C GLU A 203 -0.30 -18.77 -3.67
N SER A 204 0.07 -18.99 -4.93
CA SER A 204 1.45 -18.82 -5.42
C SER A 204 1.94 -17.37 -5.32
N LEU A 205 1.05 -16.40 -5.63
CA LEU A 205 1.31 -14.97 -5.44
C LEU A 205 1.49 -14.66 -3.96
N ALA A 206 0.60 -15.15 -3.10
CA ALA A 206 0.68 -14.94 -1.66
C ALA A 206 2.01 -15.45 -1.07
N HIS A 207 2.43 -16.66 -1.46
CA HIS A 207 3.73 -17.22 -1.10
C HIS A 207 4.89 -16.36 -1.60
N SER A 208 4.85 -15.93 -2.86
CA SER A 208 5.92 -15.11 -3.44
C SER A 208 6.10 -13.79 -2.70
N LEU A 209 5.00 -13.11 -2.34
CA LEU A 209 5.04 -11.88 -1.56
C LEU A 209 5.55 -12.13 -0.13
N ARG A 210 5.06 -13.19 0.52
CA ARG A 210 5.51 -13.58 1.86
C ARG A 210 7.00 -13.86 1.90
N ASP A 211 7.50 -14.66 0.96
CA ASP A 211 8.90 -15.07 0.94
C ASP A 211 9.81 -13.87 0.66
N ALA A 212 9.40 -12.97 -0.24
CA ALA A 212 10.13 -11.72 -0.50
C ALA A 212 10.23 -10.82 0.76
N LEU A 213 9.14 -10.68 1.53
CA LEU A 213 9.08 -9.78 2.69
C LEU A 213 9.72 -10.35 3.94
N PHE A 214 9.51 -11.63 4.21
CA PHE A 214 9.78 -12.23 5.52
C PHE A 214 10.87 -13.31 5.49
N PHE A 215 11.23 -13.81 4.30
CA PHE A 215 12.28 -14.81 4.14
C PHE A 215 13.26 -14.42 3.01
N PRO A 216 13.84 -13.20 3.02
CA PRO A 216 14.71 -12.73 1.94
C PRO A 216 15.97 -13.59 1.73
N ASN A 217 16.36 -14.36 2.75
CA ASN A 217 17.47 -15.32 2.72
C ASN A 217 16.99 -16.80 2.77
N GLY A 218 15.70 -17.05 2.53
CA GLY A 218 15.08 -18.37 2.42
C GLY A 218 14.66 -19.03 3.73
N ASN A 219 15.47 -18.96 4.79
CA ASN A 219 15.24 -19.78 5.99
C ASN A 219 15.00 -18.98 7.29
N GLU A 220 15.40 -17.72 7.34
CA GLU A 220 15.31 -16.90 8.55
C GLU A 220 14.18 -15.88 8.43
N PHE A 221 13.30 -15.87 9.44
CA PHE A 221 12.22 -14.89 9.55
C PHE A 221 12.80 -13.50 9.83
N PHE A 222 12.45 -12.54 8.97
CA PHE A 222 12.98 -11.19 9.00
C PHE A 222 11.87 -10.15 8.97
N THR A 223 11.92 -9.20 9.91
CA THR A 223 11.02 -8.04 9.96
C THR A 223 11.74 -6.68 9.93
N GLY A 224 13.07 -6.69 10.03
CA GLY A 224 13.89 -5.48 9.93
C GLY A 224 13.85 -4.83 8.55
N THR A 225 14.49 -3.67 8.40
CA THR A 225 14.59 -2.97 7.10
C THR A 225 16.04 -2.88 6.67
N SER A 226 16.34 -3.22 5.41
CA SER A 226 17.67 -2.99 4.83
C SER A 226 17.81 -1.53 4.41
N ILE A 227 18.95 -0.92 4.73
CA ILE A 227 19.33 0.42 4.25
C ILE A 227 20.08 0.41 2.90
N ASP A 228 20.43 -0.78 2.38
CA ASP A 228 21.05 -0.90 1.05
C ASP A 228 19.97 -0.66 -0.02
N ILE A 229 20.23 0.34 -0.87
CA ILE A 229 19.36 0.70 -1.99
C ILE A 229 19.13 -0.47 -2.95
N ARG A 230 20.11 -1.37 -3.12
CA ARG A 230 19.99 -2.56 -3.98
C ARG A 230 19.02 -3.58 -3.40
N GLU A 231 19.04 -3.78 -2.09
CA GLU A 231 18.08 -4.68 -1.43
C GLU A 231 16.67 -4.07 -1.42
N THR A 232 16.57 -2.74 -1.30
CA THR A 232 15.31 -2.00 -1.46
C THR A 232 14.71 -2.24 -2.86
N GLU A 233 15.51 -1.98 -3.91
CA GLU A 233 15.12 -2.18 -5.31
C GLU A 233 14.74 -3.63 -5.62
N LYS A 234 15.50 -4.59 -5.07
CA LYS A 234 15.24 -6.01 -5.20
C LYS A 234 13.90 -6.39 -4.57
N LEU A 235 13.57 -5.86 -3.39
CA LEU A 235 12.28 -6.13 -2.75
C LEU A 235 11.11 -5.59 -3.57
N TYR A 236 11.17 -4.33 -4.02
CA TYR A 236 10.14 -3.78 -4.90
C TYR A 236 10.01 -4.59 -6.19
N SER A 237 11.13 -4.92 -6.84
CA SER A 237 11.14 -5.70 -8.08
C SER A 237 10.54 -7.10 -7.90
N ALA A 238 10.83 -7.76 -6.77
CA ALA A 238 10.27 -9.07 -6.45
C ALA A 238 8.75 -9.00 -6.27
N MET A 239 8.24 -8.00 -5.54
CA MET A 239 6.80 -7.83 -5.33
C MET A 239 6.07 -7.45 -6.63
N ILE A 240 6.61 -6.50 -7.40
CA ILE A 240 6.06 -6.12 -8.71
C ILE A 240 6.02 -7.33 -9.65
N GLY A 241 7.13 -8.08 -9.75
CA GLY A 241 7.23 -9.25 -10.61
C GLY A 241 6.26 -10.37 -10.21
N ALA A 242 6.00 -10.55 -8.92
CA ALA A 242 5.00 -11.51 -8.45
C ALA A 242 3.59 -11.15 -8.93
N PHE A 243 3.20 -9.87 -8.82
CA PHE A 243 1.92 -9.40 -9.35
C PHE A 243 1.87 -9.44 -10.88
N GLU A 244 2.95 -9.10 -11.59
CA GLU A 244 3.01 -9.19 -13.05
C GLU A 244 2.76 -10.61 -13.54
N LYS A 245 3.39 -11.60 -12.91
CA LYS A 245 3.14 -13.02 -13.18
C LYS A 245 1.68 -13.38 -12.94
N ALA A 246 1.12 -13.00 -11.79
CA ALA A 246 -0.28 -13.30 -11.46
C ALA A 246 -1.26 -12.64 -12.45
N VAL A 247 -1.00 -11.42 -12.91
CA VAL A 247 -1.81 -10.74 -13.93
C VAL A 247 -1.79 -11.53 -15.24
N VAL A 248 -0.61 -11.99 -15.69
CA VAL A 248 -0.50 -12.78 -16.93
C VAL A 248 -1.30 -14.08 -16.83
N GLU A 249 -1.22 -14.77 -15.69
CA GLU A 249 -1.92 -16.03 -15.43
C GLU A 249 -3.45 -15.87 -15.32
N ASN A 250 -3.96 -14.65 -15.09
CA ASN A 250 -5.40 -14.38 -14.89
C ASN A 250 -6.03 -13.56 -16.04
N ARG A 251 -5.34 -13.42 -17.16
CA ARG A 251 -5.87 -12.78 -18.39
C ARG A 251 -6.55 -13.75 -19.36
N GLU A 252 -6.46 -15.05 -19.09
CA GLU A 252 -7.07 -16.15 -19.87
C GLU A 252 -8.41 -16.59 -19.27
#